data_AF-A0A957TRT0-F1
#
_entry.id   AF-A0A957TRT0-F1
#
_cell.length_a   1.000
_cell.length_b   1.000
_cell.length_c   1.000
_cell.angle_alpha   90.00
_cell.angle_beta   90.00
_cell.angle_gamma   90.00
#
_symmetry.space_group_name_H-M   'P 1'
#
loop_
_entity.id
_entity.type
_entity.pdbx_description
1 polymer ?
#
loop_
_entity_poly.entity_id
_entity_poly.type
_entity_poly.pdbx_seq_one_letter_code
_entity_poly.pdbx_strand_id
1 'polypeptide(L)'
;MHSFPTYLDFSLDVSDIDGQAFTVIVRSDIGETREQTHFPFADVELEHYLLKLENAILRSTDLHRANQPSHTNVVETFGRALFDFVLPGEARSLYNECLREAEHRHRGVRLKLSIHSPRLAALPWEFLYDPRKRDYVCLNPYTPLVRYTELPQTAPPLQISAPLRILGLLSDPHDMPMRLDVEQERDHVTQAVQSLVDRGLVELTWLEGNSWRDLQRIMRSAGDGWHIFHFIGHGGYDTLRNEGYIVLNNEDGTSHHLYASQLARMLVRQRTTMRLVLLNACEGARAGTHDALSSTAATLIASGIPAVLAMQYEITNDAAVEFANAFYEALADNLPVDAAVAEARNALSISDARSLEWGVPVLHMRAVDGRLFSIQEEENGTNDLRSPENTQLTGPRNGKPAVHHETEHSPQSPSPSGGATAENTHALDRVMQVVHEQRSFYRESSNIVDPEELTSVLSAA
;
A
#
# COMPACT_ATOMS: atom_id res chain seq x y z
N MET A 1 -27.53 1.75 -12.33
CA MET A 1 -26.18 1.32 -12.76
C MET A 1 -25.31 2.56 -12.76
N HIS A 2 -24.73 2.92 -11.61
CA HIS A 2 -23.79 4.04 -11.56
C HIS A 2 -22.50 3.56 -12.24
N SER A 3 -22.16 4.17 -13.38
CA SER A 3 -20.87 3.90 -14.02
C SER A 3 -19.79 4.53 -13.14
N PHE A 4 -19.03 3.69 -12.44
CA PHE A 4 -17.88 4.13 -11.66
C PHE A 4 -16.86 4.86 -12.55
N PRO A 5 -16.07 5.79 -11.98
CA PRO A 5 -15.06 6.50 -12.75
C PRO A 5 -14.05 5.50 -13.34
N THR A 6 -13.83 5.61 -14.65
CA THR A 6 -12.65 5.01 -15.29
C THR A 6 -11.53 6.03 -15.27
N TYR A 7 -10.27 5.59 -15.25
CA TYR A 7 -9.13 6.48 -15.02
C TYR A 7 -8.21 6.56 -16.22
N LEU A 8 -7.79 7.76 -16.62
CA LEU A 8 -6.60 7.96 -17.45
C LEU A 8 -5.37 7.76 -16.56
N ASP A 9 -4.34 7.08 -17.08
CA ASP A 9 -3.12 6.87 -16.31
C ASP A 9 -2.18 8.08 -16.44
N PHE A 10 -1.62 8.47 -15.31
CA PHE A 10 -0.57 9.47 -15.20
C PHE A 10 0.57 8.88 -14.37
N SER A 11 1.60 8.43 -15.07
CA SER A 11 2.75 7.73 -14.46
C SER A 11 3.85 8.71 -14.13
N LEU A 12 4.32 8.66 -12.89
CA LEU A 12 5.39 9.45 -12.30
C LEU A 12 6.55 8.53 -11.95
N ASP A 13 7.65 8.61 -12.67
CA ASP A 13 8.86 7.84 -12.40
C ASP A 13 9.95 8.76 -11.83
N VAL A 14 10.40 8.49 -10.60
CA VAL A 14 11.38 9.30 -9.89
C VAL A 14 12.64 8.47 -9.64
N SER A 15 13.71 8.87 -10.32
CA SER A 15 15.02 8.22 -10.28
C SER A 15 16.09 9.13 -9.69
N ASP A 16 16.94 8.56 -8.85
CA ASP A 16 18.06 9.23 -8.20
C ASP A 16 19.19 9.54 -9.21
N ILE A 17 19.80 10.73 -9.10
CA ILE A 17 21.00 11.10 -9.86
C ILE A 17 22.24 11.06 -8.95
N ASP A 18 22.20 11.77 -7.83
CA ASP A 18 23.34 11.94 -6.90
C ASP A 18 22.94 12.09 -5.42
N GLY A 19 21.74 11.68 -5.04
CA GLY A 19 21.20 11.76 -3.69
C GLY A 19 20.56 13.10 -3.31
N GLN A 20 20.73 14.16 -4.10
CA GLN A 20 20.03 15.45 -3.91
C GLN A 20 19.26 15.89 -5.15
N ALA A 21 19.79 15.59 -6.34
CA ALA A 21 19.10 15.78 -7.60
C ALA A 21 18.40 14.49 -8.06
N PHE A 22 17.24 14.66 -8.67
CA PHE A 22 16.36 13.58 -9.13
C PHE A 22 15.86 13.87 -10.53
N THR A 23 15.72 12.83 -11.34
CA THR A 23 14.97 12.91 -12.59
C THR A 23 13.52 12.52 -12.31
N VAL A 24 12.58 13.36 -12.72
CA VAL A 24 11.14 13.04 -12.76
C VAL A 24 10.74 12.85 -14.21
N ILE A 25 10.27 11.66 -14.55
CA ILE A 25 9.68 11.37 -15.86
C ILE A 25 8.18 11.19 -15.68
N VAL A 26 7.41 11.96 -16.42
CA VAL A 26 5.95 11.85 -16.43
C VAL A 26 5.48 11.31 -17.77
N ARG A 27 4.58 10.33 -17.75
CA ARG A 27 3.92 9.77 -18.94
C ARG A 27 2.41 9.75 -18.78
N SER A 28 1.72 10.11 -19.85
CA SER A 28 0.25 10.09 -19.95
C SER A 28 -0.16 9.87 -21.41
N ASP A 29 -1.45 9.64 -21.63
CA ASP A 29 -2.03 9.52 -22.98
C ASP A 29 -1.85 10.77 -23.85
N ILE A 30 -1.65 11.95 -23.24
CA ILE A 30 -1.56 13.24 -23.94
C ILE A 30 -0.13 13.77 -24.07
N GLY A 31 0.87 13.10 -23.47
CA GLY A 31 2.27 13.50 -23.56
C GLY A 31 3.19 12.87 -22.54
N GLU A 32 4.49 13.09 -22.76
CA GLU A 32 5.59 12.71 -21.88
C GLU A 32 6.49 13.93 -21.63
N THR A 33 6.98 14.09 -20.41
CA THR A 33 8.00 15.08 -20.07
C THR A 33 9.04 14.48 -19.13
N ARG A 34 10.24 15.05 -19.17
CA ARG A 34 11.37 14.69 -18.32
C ARG A 34 11.96 15.96 -17.73
N GLU A 35 11.94 16.04 -16.41
CA GLU A 35 12.40 17.18 -15.64
C GLU A 35 13.48 16.76 -14.65
N GLN A 36 14.37 17.69 -14.31
CA GLN A 36 15.26 17.53 -13.16
C GLN A 36 14.75 18.38 -12.01
N THR A 37 14.81 17.82 -10.80
CA THR A 37 14.35 18.48 -9.57
C THR A 37 15.32 18.21 -8.44
N HIS A 38 15.23 19.00 -7.38
CA HIS A 38 16.01 18.80 -6.17
C HIS A 38 15.07 18.48 -5.02
N PHE A 39 15.45 17.53 -4.18
CA PHE A 39 14.63 17.20 -3.03
C PHE A 39 14.60 18.39 -2.05
N PRO A 40 13.41 18.82 -1.58
CA PRO A 40 13.27 20.12 -0.92
C PRO A 40 13.75 20.14 0.54
N PHE A 41 14.17 19.01 1.09
CA PHE A 41 14.57 18.89 2.49
C PHE A 41 15.97 18.31 2.63
N ALA A 42 16.75 18.86 3.55
CA ALA A 42 17.95 18.19 4.05
C ALA A 42 17.56 17.02 4.98
N ASP A 43 18.45 16.05 5.20
CA ASP A 43 18.12 14.83 5.97
C ASP A 43 17.58 15.14 7.38
N VAL A 44 18.22 16.06 8.12
CA VAL A 44 17.78 16.47 9.48
C VAL A 44 16.42 17.18 9.45
N GLU A 45 16.17 18.00 8.44
CA GLU A 45 14.89 18.70 8.29
C GLU A 45 13.77 17.71 7.95
N LEU A 46 14.06 16.74 7.07
CA LEU A 46 13.14 15.67 6.71
C LEU A 46 12.74 14.85 7.94
N GLU A 47 13.72 14.41 8.75
CA GLU A 47 13.45 13.66 10.00
C GLU A 47 12.51 14.46 10.93
N HIS A 48 12.72 15.77 11.05
CA HIS A 48 11.86 16.63 11.85
C HIS A 48 10.43 16.74 11.30
N TYR A 49 10.26 16.82 9.98
CA TYR A 49 8.93 16.79 9.37
C TYR A 49 8.22 15.46 9.56
N LEU A 50 8.92 14.33 9.36
CA LEU A 50 8.36 13.00 9.56
C LEU A 50 7.94 12.78 11.00
N LEU A 51 8.75 13.20 11.97
CA LEU A 51 8.40 13.15 13.39
C LEU A 51 7.17 14.02 13.71
N LYS A 52 7.09 15.23 13.15
CA LYS A 52 5.92 16.10 13.34
C LYS A 52 4.66 15.53 12.70
N LEU A 53 4.79 14.89 11.53
CA LEU A 53 3.69 14.23 10.84
C LEU A 53 3.17 13.04 11.66
N GLU A 54 4.05 12.17 12.11
CA GLU A 54 3.70 11.03 12.97
C GLU A 54 2.97 11.52 14.24
N ASN A 55 3.51 12.54 14.91
CA ASN A 55 2.84 13.17 16.05
C ASN A 55 1.49 13.80 15.69
N ALA A 56 1.33 14.35 14.49
CA ALA A 56 0.06 14.91 14.04
C ALA A 56 -0.99 13.82 13.81
N ILE A 57 -0.61 12.70 13.20
CA ILE A 57 -1.47 11.53 12.99
C ILE A 57 -1.91 10.97 14.35
N LEU A 58 -0.95 10.67 15.24
CA LEU A 58 -1.21 10.12 16.57
C LEU A 58 -2.05 11.04 17.47
N ARG A 59 -1.97 12.38 17.29
CA ARG A 59 -2.77 13.34 18.07
C ARG A 59 -4.10 13.71 17.43
N SER A 60 -4.27 13.44 16.14
CA SER A 60 -5.53 13.75 15.45
C SER A 60 -6.71 12.97 16.02
N THR A 61 -6.42 11.88 16.72
CA THR A 61 -7.34 10.95 17.37
C THR A 61 -7.66 11.34 18.84
N ASP A 62 -6.85 12.20 19.48
CA ASP A 62 -7.03 12.62 20.87
C ASP A 62 -8.07 13.75 20.99
N LEU A 63 -9.34 13.38 21.23
CA LEU A 63 -10.46 14.31 21.45
C LEU A 63 -10.23 15.34 22.58
N HIS A 64 -9.33 15.06 23.54
CA HIS A 64 -9.13 15.87 24.75
C HIS A 64 -8.14 17.04 24.61
N ARG A 65 -7.47 17.22 23.46
CA ARG A 65 -6.47 18.30 23.25
C ARG A 65 -6.84 19.28 22.12
N ALA A 66 -8.13 19.57 21.96
CA ALA A 66 -8.71 20.42 20.92
C ALA A 66 -8.31 21.92 20.90
N ASN A 67 -7.29 22.35 21.65
CA ASN A 67 -6.91 23.77 21.81
C ASN A 67 -5.50 24.14 21.34
N GLN A 68 -4.80 23.29 20.58
CA GLN A 68 -3.52 23.66 19.95
C GLN A 68 -3.70 24.06 18.47
N PRO A 69 -2.90 25.02 17.96
CA PRO A 69 -2.99 25.47 16.57
C PRO A 69 -2.87 24.29 15.61
N SER A 70 -3.70 24.31 14.56
CA SER A 70 -3.98 23.19 13.66
C SER A 70 -2.69 22.51 13.16
N HIS A 71 -2.46 21.27 13.61
CA HIS A 71 -1.44 20.37 13.06
C HIS A 71 -1.52 20.25 11.52
N THR A 72 -2.70 20.51 10.95
CA THR A 72 -3.01 20.64 9.52
C THR A 72 -1.97 21.48 8.76
N ASN A 73 -1.49 22.59 9.30
CA ASN A 73 -0.55 23.47 8.58
C ASN A 73 0.80 22.78 8.30
N VAL A 74 1.28 21.95 9.23
CA VAL A 74 2.55 21.20 9.04
C VAL A 74 2.38 20.15 7.95
N VAL A 75 1.28 19.39 7.99
CA VAL A 75 1.01 18.32 7.02
C VAL A 75 0.75 18.89 5.63
N GLU A 76 -0.02 19.97 5.53
CA GLU A 76 -0.22 20.70 4.27
C GLU A 76 1.09 21.27 3.70
N THR A 77 1.93 21.88 4.55
CA THR A 77 3.23 22.44 4.12
C THR A 77 4.15 21.34 3.60
N PHE A 78 4.24 20.22 4.33
CA PHE A 78 5.02 19.06 3.91
C PHE A 78 4.47 18.45 2.61
N GLY A 79 3.16 18.22 2.56
CA GLY A 79 2.46 17.69 1.39
C GLY A 79 2.61 18.55 0.14
N ARG A 80 2.61 19.88 0.30
CA ARG A 80 2.85 20.82 -0.79
C ARG A 80 4.29 20.73 -1.31
N ALA A 81 5.28 20.63 -0.42
CA ALA A 81 6.66 20.48 -0.82
C ALA A 81 6.89 19.17 -1.60
N LEU A 82 6.28 18.06 -1.16
CA LEU A 82 6.28 16.80 -1.91
C LEU A 82 5.60 16.95 -3.28
N PHE A 83 4.47 17.66 -3.33
CA PHE A 83 3.73 17.90 -4.57
C PHE A 83 4.53 18.72 -5.57
N ASP A 84 5.22 19.76 -5.12
CA ASP A 84 6.11 20.58 -5.95
C ASP A 84 7.35 19.79 -6.40
N PHE A 85 7.86 18.89 -5.56
CA PHE A 85 8.98 18.01 -5.90
C PHE A 85 8.65 17.02 -7.03
N VAL A 86 7.53 16.29 -6.96
CA VAL A 86 7.18 15.26 -7.96
C VAL A 86 6.54 15.80 -9.23
N LEU A 87 6.14 17.07 -9.24
CA LEU A 87 5.53 17.72 -10.40
C LEU A 87 6.19 19.09 -10.67
N PRO A 88 7.49 19.09 -11.03
CA PRO A 88 8.22 20.30 -11.38
C PRO A 88 7.86 20.79 -12.80
N GLY A 89 8.01 22.09 -13.07
CA GLY A 89 8.03 22.63 -14.44
C GLY A 89 6.88 22.13 -15.33
N GLU A 90 7.22 21.57 -16.50
CA GLU A 90 6.23 21.08 -17.47
C GLU A 90 5.47 19.83 -16.99
N ALA A 91 6.00 19.09 -16.02
CA ALA A 91 5.26 17.97 -15.40
C ALA A 91 3.98 18.47 -14.72
N ARG A 92 4.04 19.65 -14.08
CA ARG A 92 2.86 20.32 -13.52
C ARG A 92 1.86 20.71 -14.61
N SER A 93 2.34 21.28 -15.72
CA SER A 93 1.51 21.67 -16.87
C SER A 93 0.76 20.45 -17.41
N LEU A 94 1.49 19.35 -17.64
CA LEU A 94 0.94 18.08 -18.13
C LEU A 94 -0.09 17.47 -17.17
N TYR A 95 0.17 17.49 -15.85
CA TYR A 95 -0.80 17.05 -14.84
C TYR A 95 -2.12 17.83 -14.92
N ASN A 96 -2.04 19.16 -14.98
CA ASN A 96 -3.24 19.99 -15.09
C ASN A 96 -4.02 19.73 -16.38
N GLU A 97 -3.33 19.47 -17.50
CA GLU A 97 -3.98 19.18 -18.76
C GLU A 97 -4.62 17.78 -18.76
N CYS A 98 -3.97 16.79 -18.15
CA CYS A 98 -4.55 15.46 -17.94
C CYS A 98 -5.83 15.53 -17.11
N LEU A 99 -5.86 16.35 -16.06
CA LEU A 99 -7.07 16.55 -15.25
C LEU A 99 -8.23 17.12 -16.09
N ARG A 100 -7.97 18.12 -16.93
CA ARG A 100 -8.99 18.72 -17.81
C ARG A 100 -9.51 17.72 -18.83
N GLU A 101 -8.60 16.98 -19.46
CA GLU A 101 -8.96 15.97 -20.45
C GLU A 101 -9.78 14.84 -19.83
N ALA A 102 -9.40 14.40 -18.62
CA ALA A 102 -10.16 13.39 -17.88
C ALA A 102 -11.58 13.89 -17.56
N GLU A 103 -11.71 15.13 -17.06
CA GLU A 103 -13.00 15.75 -16.79
C GLU A 103 -13.88 15.82 -18.04
N HIS A 104 -13.33 16.25 -19.18
CA HIS A 104 -14.03 16.28 -20.47
C HIS A 104 -14.49 14.88 -20.92
N ARG A 105 -13.75 13.82 -20.58
CA ARG A 105 -14.11 12.42 -20.88
C ARG A 105 -14.98 11.76 -19.81
N HIS A 106 -15.37 12.48 -18.75
CA HIS A 106 -16.05 11.91 -17.57
C HIS A 106 -15.25 10.77 -16.91
N ARG A 107 -13.93 10.98 -16.79
CA ARG A 107 -12.95 10.06 -16.22
C ARG A 107 -12.19 10.72 -15.07
N GLY A 108 -11.53 9.91 -14.25
CA GLY A 108 -10.50 10.38 -13.32
C GLY A 108 -9.10 10.30 -13.91
N VAL A 109 -8.10 10.72 -13.14
CA VAL A 109 -6.66 10.55 -13.41
C VAL A 109 -6.04 9.69 -12.32
N ARG A 110 -5.59 8.49 -12.65
CA ARG A 110 -4.84 7.64 -11.71
C ARG A 110 -3.38 8.07 -11.70
N LEU A 111 -2.89 8.45 -10.53
CA LEU A 111 -1.49 8.80 -10.32
C LEU A 111 -0.69 7.57 -9.92
N LYS A 112 0.16 7.09 -10.82
CA LYS A 112 1.04 5.92 -10.61
C LYS A 112 2.44 6.39 -10.23
N LEU A 113 2.83 6.21 -8.97
CA LEU A 113 4.13 6.65 -8.46
C LEU A 113 5.11 5.47 -8.45
N SER A 114 6.17 5.58 -9.24
CA SER A 114 7.29 4.66 -9.27
C SER A 114 8.53 5.39 -8.74
N ILE A 115 8.84 5.18 -7.46
CA ILE A 115 9.96 5.82 -6.77
C ILE A 115 11.09 4.80 -6.61
N HIS A 116 12.23 5.04 -7.26
CA HIS A 116 13.34 4.07 -7.29
C HIS A 116 14.33 4.23 -6.14
N SER A 117 14.32 5.39 -5.47
CA SER A 117 15.14 5.64 -4.28
C SER A 117 14.43 5.07 -3.03
N PRO A 118 15.02 4.11 -2.28
CA PRO A 118 14.40 3.56 -1.08
C PRO A 118 14.09 4.63 -0.02
N ARG A 119 14.97 5.63 0.15
CA ARG A 119 14.76 6.76 1.06
C ARG A 119 13.50 7.54 0.70
N LEU A 120 13.27 7.79 -0.59
CA LEU A 120 12.09 8.52 -1.07
C LEU A 120 10.84 7.62 -1.09
N ALA A 121 10.99 6.33 -1.35
CA ALA A 121 9.89 5.38 -1.33
C ALA A 121 9.25 5.29 0.07
N ALA A 122 10.03 5.45 1.14
CA ALA A 122 9.52 5.47 2.51
C ALA A 122 8.67 6.72 2.86
N LEU A 123 8.71 7.77 2.04
CA LEU A 123 7.96 9.00 2.32
C LEU A 123 6.44 8.78 2.18
N PRO A 124 5.62 9.50 2.96
CA PRO A 124 4.17 9.32 2.94
C PRO A 124 3.54 10.19 1.85
N TRP A 125 3.71 9.76 0.60
CA TRP A 125 3.19 10.41 -0.61
C TRP A 125 1.67 10.60 -0.60
N GLU A 126 0.98 9.85 0.25
CA GLU A 126 -0.45 9.93 0.48
C GLU A 126 -0.88 11.31 0.99
N PHE A 127 0.03 12.09 1.60
CA PHE A 127 -0.21 13.47 2.01
C PHE A 127 0.08 14.53 0.94
N LEU A 128 0.28 14.15 -0.33
CA LEU A 128 0.42 15.11 -1.43
C LEU A 128 -0.74 16.12 -1.44
N TYR A 129 -0.39 17.41 -1.34
CA TYR A 129 -1.36 18.51 -1.24
C TYR A 129 -1.29 19.37 -2.48
N ASP A 130 -2.42 19.55 -3.17
CA ASP A 130 -2.53 20.41 -4.35
C ASP A 130 -2.94 21.83 -3.92
N PRO A 131 -2.02 22.81 -3.90
CA PRO A 131 -2.34 24.17 -3.44
C PRO A 131 -3.32 24.91 -4.36
N ARG A 132 -3.50 24.45 -5.61
CA ARG A 132 -4.47 25.04 -6.54
C ARG A 132 -5.89 24.59 -6.22
N LYS A 133 -6.06 23.32 -5.85
CA LYS A 133 -7.35 22.77 -5.40
C LYS A 133 -7.62 23.01 -3.92
N ARG A 134 -6.57 23.32 -3.14
CA ARG A 134 -6.59 23.47 -1.68
C ARG A 134 -7.06 22.20 -0.98
N ASP A 135 -6.63 21.05 -1.50
CA ASP A 135 -7.08 19.75 -1.03
C ASP A 135 -5.97 18.69 -1.24
N TYR A 136 -6.08 17.59 -0.51
CA TYR A 136 -5.19 16.44 -0.66
C TYR A 136 -5.58 15.63 -1.88
N VAL A 137 -4.57 15.24 -2.66
CA VAL A 137 -4.79 14.57 -3.94
C VAL A 137 -5.50 13.22 -3.76
N CYS A 138 -5.18 12.49 -2.69
CA CYS A 138 -5.68 11.14 -2.45
C CYS A 138 -7.11 11.07 -1.88
N LEU A 139 -7.68 12.20 -1.44
CA LEU A 139 -9.04 12.30 -0.92
C LEU A 139 -10.09 12.47 -2.02
N ASN A 140 -9.66 12.79 -3.23
CA ASN A 140 -10.55 12.92 -4.37
C ASN A 140 -10.66 11.57 -5.11
N PRO A 141 -11.87 10.96 -5.19
CA PRO A 141 -12.08 9.68 -5.88
C PRO A 141 -11.72 9.67 -7.37
N TYR A 142 -11.59 10.85 -7.99
CA TYR A 142 -11.15 11.02 -9.37
C TYR A 142 -9.64 11.14 -9.51
N THR A 143 -8.87 11.20 -8.42
CA THR A 143 -7.39 11.23 -8.45
C THR A 143 -6.75 10.20 -7.53
N PRO A 144 -7.05 8.90 -7.68
CA PRO A 144 -6.44 7.87 -6.83
C PRO A 144 -4.93 7.84 -7.00
N LEU A 145 -4.23 7.76 -5.87
CA LEU A 145 -2.78 7.69 -5.76
C LEU A 145 -2.36 6.25 -5.46
N VAL A 146 -1.47 5.69 -6.28
CA VAL A 146 -0.95 4.32 -6.11
C VAL A 146 0.57 4.28 -6.19
N ARG A 147 1.20 3.47 -5.35
CA ARG A 147 2.62 3.11 -5.48
C ARG A 147 2.72 1.98 -6.48
N TYR A 148 3.28 2.26 -7.65
CA TYR A 148 3.23 1.37 -8.81
C TYR A 148 4.58 0.70 -9.07
N THR A 149 4.56 -0.62 -9.24
CA THR A 149 5.72 -1.42 -9.66
C THR A 149 5.44 -2.10 -10.99
N GLU A 150 6.08 -1.62 -12.05
CA GLU A 150 6.02 -2.26 -13.36
C GLU A 150 6.87 -3.53 -13.36
N LEU A 151 6.25 -4.70 -13.60
CA LEU A 151 7.00 -5.92 -13.95
C LEU A 151 6.41 -6.54 -15.22
N PRO A 152 7.19 -7.31 -16.00
CA PRO A 152 6.79 -7.77 -17.35
C PRO A 152 5.52 -8.62 -17.42
N GLN A 153 5.09 -9.25 -16.33
CA GLN A 153 3.94 -10.18 -16.32
C GLN A 153 2.68 -9.51 -15.76
N THR A 154 1.73 -9.13 -16.60
CA THR A 154 0.43 -8.60 -16.14
C THR A 154 -0.41 -9.70 -15.50
N ALA A 155 -1.02 -9.44 -14.35
CA ALA A 155 -2.03 -10.31 -13.75
C ALA A 155 -3.42 -9.82 -14.20
N PRO A 156 -4.15 -10.58 -15.05
CA PRO A 156 -5.51 -10.20 -15.42
C PRO A 156 -6.46 -10.28 -14.21
N PRO A 157 -7.58 -9.52 -14.23
CA PRO A 157 -8.60 -9.61 -13.20
C PRO A 157 -9.06 -11.07 -13.03
N LEU A 158 -9.24 -11.51 -11.79
CA LEU A 158 -9.81 -12.84 -11.52
C LEU A 158 -11.33 -12.80 -11.75
N GLN A 159 -11.82 -13.66 -12.63
CA GLN A 159 -13.25 -13.92 -12.75
C GLN A 159 -13.69 -14.74 -11.54
N ILE A 160 -14.63 -14.19 -10.77
CA ILE A 160 -15.20 -14.88 -9.61
C ILE A 160 -16.73 -14.80 -9.68
N SER A 161 -17.39 -15.88 -9.29
CA SER A 161 -18.75 -15.80 -8.78
C SER A 161 -18.67 -15.46 -7.30
N ALA A 162 -19.57 -14.62 -6.81
CA ALA A 162 -19.65 -14.35 -5.37
C ALA A 162 -19.74 -15.69 -4.58
N PRO A 163 -19.13 -15.77 -3.38
CA PRO A 163 -18.55 -14.67 -2.59
C PRO A 163 -17.05 -14.40 -2.83
N LEU A 164 -16.63 -13.16 -2.52
CA LEU A 164 -15.23 -12.80 -2.29
C LEU A 164 -14.70 -13.47 -1.01
N ARG A 165 -13.83 -14.46 -1.16
CA ARG A 165 -13.25 -15.24 -0.06
C ARG A 165 -12.03 -14.55 0.57
N ILE A 166 -12.19 -14.10 1.80
CA ILE A 166 -11.19 -13.41 2.62
C ILE A 166 -10.68 -14.37 3.70
N LEU A 167 -9.36 -14.57 3.75
CA LEU A 167 -8.70 -15.22 4.88
C LEU A 167 -8.15 -14.17 5.83
N GLY A 168 -8.74 -14.08 7.02
CA GLY A 168 -8.24 -13.26 8.11
C GLY A 168 -7.24 -14.02 8.99
N LEU A 169 -6.16 -13.36 9.40
CA LEU A 169 -5.20 -13.84 10.38
C LEU A 169 -4.94 -12.76 11.42
N LEU A 170 -5.15 -13.08 12.70
CA LEU A 170 -4.71 -12.24 13.81
C LEU A 170 -3.53 -12.87 14.53
N SER A 171 -2.52 -12.07 14.88
CA SER A 171 -1.41 -12.51 15.73
C SER A 171 -0.99 -11.41 16.72
N ASP A 172 -0.97 -11.79 18.00
CA ASP A 172 -0.49 -10.97 19.11
C ASP A 172 0.30 -11.84 20.09
N PRO A 173 1.59 -12.10 19.83
CA PRO A 173 2.46 -12.82 20.76
C PRO A 173 2.55 -12.12 22.12
N HIS A 174 2.66 -12.88 23.20
CA HIS A 174 2.55 -12.34 24.56
C HIS A 174 3.77 -11.50 25.01
N ASP A 175 4.88 -11.63 24.29
CA ASP A 175 6.14 -10.89 24.47
C ASP A 175 6.17 -9.57 23.68
N MET A 176 5.09 -9.21 22.98
CA MET A 176 4.98 -7.92 22.31
C MET A 176 4.85 -6.76 23.33
N PRO A 177 5.56 -5.64 23.11
CA PRO A 177 5.58 -4.52 24.05
C PRO A 177 4.24 -3.77 24.10
N MET A 178 3.53 -3.70 22.97
CA MET A 178 2.17 -3.19 22.86
C MET A 178 1.27 -4.37 22.51
N ARG A 179 0.20 -4.54 23.28
CA ARG A 179 -0.73 -5.66 23.13
C ARG A 179 -1.92 -5.22 22.29
N LEU A 180 -2.34 -6.08 21.38
CA LEU A 180 -3.57 -5.90 20.60
C LEU A 180 -4.76 -6.52 21.33
N ASP A 181 -5.92 -5.86 21.25
CA ASP A 181 -7.18 -6.48 21.65
C ASP A 181 -7.69 -7.36 20.49
N VAL A 182 -7.18 -8.59 20.43
CA VAL A 182 -7.45 -9.52 19.32
C VAL A 182 -8.95 -9.83 19.16
N GLU A 183 -9.72 -9.83 20.25
CA GLU A 183 -11.17 -10.05 20.17
C GLU A 183 -11.86 -8.85 19.54
N GLN A 184 -11.53 -7.65 20.01
CA GLN A 184 -12.05 -6.41 19.45
C GLN A 184 -11.67 -6.22 17.97
N GLU A 185 -10.40 -6.46 17.60
CA GLU A 185 -9.95 -6.39 16.20
C GLU A 185 -10.73 -7.35 15.28
N ARG A 186 -10.98 -8.57 15.77
CA ARG A 186 -11.75 -9.57 15.04
C ARG A 186 -13.20 -9.12 14.87
N ASP A 187 -13.82 -8.63 15.93
CA ASP A 187 -15.21 -8.19 15.93
C ASP A 187 -15.40 -6.98 15.01
N HIS A 188 -14.47 -6.04 15.03
CA HIS A 188 -14.45 -4.87 14.16
C HIS A 188 -14.45 -5.22 12.66
N VAL A 189 -13.51 -6.07 12.23
CA VAL A 189 -13.47 -6.49 10.82
C VAL A 189 -14.68 -7.35 10.46
N THR A 190 -15.14 -8.20 11.37
CA THR A 190 -16.34 -9.03 11.15
C THR A 190 -17.58 -8.15 10.98
N GLN A 191 -17.76 -7.14 11.84
CA GLN A 191 -18.84 -6.17 11.75
C GLN A 191 -18.77 -5.36 10.45
N ALA A 192 -17.58 -4.90 10.07
CA ALA A 192 -17.37 -4.09 8.88
C ALA A 192 -17.81 -4.80 7.59
N VAL A 193 -17.69 -6.14 7.52
CA VAL A 193 -18.10 -6.92 6.34
C VAL A 193 -19.46 -7.61 6.50
N GLN A 194 -20.12 -7.50 7.66
CA GLN A 194 -21.31 -8.28 7.98
C GLN A 194 -22.44 -8.08 6.95
N SER A 195 -22.68 -6.84 6.51
CA SER A 195 -23.70 -6.54 5.50
C SER A 195 -23.42 -7.23 4.15
N LEU A 196 -22.15 -7.39 3.77
CA LEU A 196 -21.72 -8.07 2.56
C LEU A 196 -21.81 -9.58 2.68
N VAL A 197 -21.52 -10.11 3.87
CA VAL A 197 -21.71 -11.53 4.21
C VAL A 197 -23.19 -11.90 4.15
N ASP A 198 -24.07 -11.09 4.74
CA ASP A 198 -25.53 -11.31 4.73
C ASP A 198 -26.10 -11.30 3.30
N ARG A 199 -25.48 -10.53 2.40
CA ARG A 199 -25.80 -10.48 0.96
C ARG A 199 -25.16 -11.60 0.14
N GLY A 200 -24.30 -12.43 0.74
CA GLY A 200 -23.56 -13.48 0.04
C GLY A 200 -22.46 -12.98 -0.89
N LEU A 201 -22.05 -11.70 -0.77
CA LEU A 201 -21.01 -11.09 -1.60
C LEU A 201 -19.60 -11.35 -1.07
N VAL A 202 -19.45 -11.57 0.23
CA VAL A 202 -18.17 -11.78 0.92
C VAL A 202 -18.27 -13.01 1.81
N GLU A 203 -17.18 -13.76 1.91
CA GLU A 203 -16.98 -14.83 2.88
C GLU A 203 -15.70 -14.51 3.67
N LEU A 204 -15.84 -14.19 4.97
CA LEU A 204 -14.70 -13.98 5.85
C LEU A 204 -14.45 -15.25 6.68
N THR A 205 -13.27 -15.83 6.52
CA THR A 205 -12.80 -16.95 7.35
C THR A 205 -11.60 -16.53 8.18
N TRP A 206 -11.69 -16.67 9.50
CA TRP A 206 -10.56 -16.48 10.39
C TRP A 206 -9.72 -17.76 10.51
N LEU A 207 -8.40 -17.64 10.45
CA LEU A 207 -7.51 -18.78 10.64
C LEU A 207 -7.67 -19.36 12.05
N GLU A 208 -7.84 -20.68 12.13
CA GLU A 208 -7.70 -21.43 13.38
C GLU A 208 -6.20 -21.55 13.73
N GLY A 209 -5.78 -20.79 14.74
CA GLY A 209 -4.37 -20.66 15.13
C GLY A 209 -3.69 -19.43 14.54
N ASN A 210 -2.44 -19.22 14.95
CA ASN A 210 -1.69 -17.99 14.66
C ASN A 210 -0.20 -18.27 14.39
N SER A 211 0.17 -19.53 14.12
CA SER A 211 1.54 -19.92 13.78
C SER A 211 1.77 -19.95 12.27
N TRP A 212 3.03 -19.88 11.86
CA TRP A 212 3.40 -20.05 10.46
C TRP A 212 2.99 -21.44 9.92
N ARG A 213 2.90 -22.48 10.76
CA ARG A 213 2.46 -23.83 10.35
C ARG A 213 0.98 -23.86 10.04
N ASP A 214 0.17 -23.14 10.79
CA ASP A 214 -1.28 -23.04 10.55
C ASP A 214 -1.54 -22.31 9.24
N LEU A 215 -0.84 -21.19 9.02
CA LEU A 215 -0.87 -20.46 7.77
C LEU A 215 -0.41 -21.34 6.59
N GLN A 216 0.65 -22.14 6.77
CA GLN A 216 1.10 -23.06 5.73
C GLN A 216 0.05 -24.12 5.41
N ARG A 217 -0.64 -24.64 6.44
CA ARG A 217 -1.66 -25.68 6.31
C ARG A 217 -2.88 -25.16 5.56
N ILE A 218 -3.41 -23.99 5.94
CA ILE A 218 -4.59 -23.43 5.27
C ILE A 218 -4.30 -23.05 3.81
N MET A 219 -3.10 -22.52 3.53
CA MET A 219 -2.65 -22.22 2.17
C MET A 219 -2.45 -23.49 1.32
N ARG A 220 -2.39 -24.67 1.95
CA ARG A 220 -2.33 -25.99 1.29
C ARG A 220 -3.68 -26.62 1.03
N SER A 221 -4.64 -26.43 1.91
CA SER A 221 -5.92 -27.13 1.88
C SER A 221 -7.05 -26.34 1.22
N ALA A 222 -6.84 -25.06 0.91
CA ALA A 222 -7.88 -24.25 0.28
C ALA A 222 -8.23 -24.81 -1.12
N GLY A 223 -9.46 -25.33 -1.26
CA GLY A 223 -10.00 -25.87 -2.52
C GLY A 223 -10.04 -24.81 -3.62
N ASP A 224 -11.09 -23.98 -3.63
CA ASP A 224 -11.26 -22.87 -4.60
C ASP A 224 -10.33 -21.66 -4.30
N GLY A 225 -9.34 -21.85 -3.42
CA GLY A 225 -8.33 -20.87 -3.04
C GLY A 225 -8.84 -19.69 -2.21
N TRP A 226 -7.96 -18.72 -1.95
CA TRP A 226 -8.28 -17.46 -1.28
C TRP A 226 -8.11 -16.29 -2.25
N HIS A 227 -9.00 -15.30 -2.18
CA HIS A 227 -8.92 -14.09 -3.00
C HIS A 227 -8.16 -12.97 -2.31
N ILE A 228 -8.38 -12.83 -1.00
CA ILE A 228 -7.81 -11.78 -0.15
C ILE A 228 -7.18 -12.43 1.09
N PHE A 229 -5.98 -12.01 1.46
CA PHE A 229 -5.38 -12.32 2.76
C PHE A 229 -5.33 -11.04 3.60
N HIS A 230 -6.00 -11.02 4.75
CA HIS A 230 -6.03 -9.88 5.66
C HIS A 230 -5.30 -10.25 6.95
N PHE A 231 -4.12 -9.67 7.16
CA PHE A 231 -3.33 -9.83 8.37
C PHE A 231 -3.54 -8.65 9.33
N ILE A 232 -3.80 -8.95 10.60
CA ILE A 232 -3.86 -8.00 11.70
C ILE A 232 -2.84 -8.45 12.75
N GLY A 233 -1.92 -7.58 13.15
CA GLY A 233 -0.90 -8.00 14.11
C GLY A 233 0.26 -7.02 14.23
N HIS A 234 1.45 -7.57 14.43
CA HIS A 234 2.68 -6.79 14.53
C HIS A 234 3.56 -7.00 13.30
N GLY A 235 4.33 -5.99 12.95
CA GLY A 235 5.32 -6.05 11.88
C GLY A 235 6.55 -5.23 12.21
N GLY A 236 7.60 -5.41 11.42
CA GLY A 236 8.84 -4.68 11.58
C GLY A 236 9.77 -4.81 10.38
N TYR A 237 10.90 -4.12 10.46
CA TYR A 237 11.95 -4.15 9.45
C TYR A 237 13.25 -4.65 10.08
N ASP A 238 13.90 -5.61 9.43
CA ASP A 238 15.25 -6.02 9.81
C ASP A 238 16.26 -5.30 8.90
N THR A 239 16.97 -4.33 9.45
CA THR A 239 17.98 -3.53 8.72
C THR A 239 19.20 -4.34 8.29
N LEU A 240 19.53 -5.42 9.01
CA LEU A 240 20.65 -6.30 8.64
C LEU A 240 20.28 -7.19 7.46
N ARG A 241 19.03 -7.65 7.40
CA ARG A 241 18.49 -8.43 6.28
C ARG A 241 17.96 -7.56 5.14
N ASN A 242 17.75 -6.28 5.39
CA ASN A 242 17.09 -5.33 4.49
C ASN A 242 15.71 -5.87 4.03
N GLU A 243 14.93 -6.40 4.98
CA GLU A 243 13.68 -7.11 4.71
C GLU A 243 12.64 -6.87 5.81
N GLY A 244 11.40 -6.59 5.40
CA GLY A 244 10.25 -6.51 6.30
C GLY A 244 9.77 -7.89 6.77
N TYR A 245 9.07 -7.93 7.89
CA TYR A 245 8.47 -9.14 8.45
C TYR A 245 7.14 -8.86 9.14
N ILE A 246 6.30 -9.89 9.22
CA ILE A 246 5.16 -9.94 10.13
C ILE A 246 5.53 -10.82 11.33
N VAL A 247 4.93 -10.55 12.49
CA VAL A 247 5.12 -11.36 13.69
C VAL A 247 3.96 -12.33 13.83
N LEU A 248 4.29 -13.62 13.94
CA LEU A 248 3.38 -14.71 14.22
C LEU A 248 3.69 -15.30 15.60
N ASN A 249 2.87 -16.25 16.06
CA ASN A 249 3.14 -16.96 17.32
C ASN A 249 3.99 -18.22 17.08
N ASN A 250 4.97 -18.44 17.95
CA ASN A 250 5.57 -19.74 18.19
C ASN A 250 4.61 -20.64 19.00
N GLU A 251 4.94 -21.93 19.12
CA GLU A 251 4.15 -22.91 19.89
C GLU A 251 4.07 -22.57 21.39
N ASP A 252 5.06 -21.86 21.92
CA ASP A 252 5.09 -21.35 23.30
C ASP A 252 4.40 -19.99 23.45
N GLY A 253 3.82 -19.45 22.37
CA GLY A 253 3.13 -18.17 22.33
C GLY A 253 4.04 -16.95 22.17
N THR A 254 5.35 -17.13 22.04
CA THR A 254 6.33 -16.04 21.82
C THR A 254 6.38 -15.58 20.37
N SER A 255 7.07 -14.48 20.10
CA SER A 255 7.20 -13.89 18.78
C SER A 255 7.98 -14.75 17.78
N HIS A 256 7.42 -14.91 16.59
CA HIS A 256 8.03 -15.53 15.43
C HIS A 256 8.07 -14.55 14.27
N HIS A 257 9.26 -14.11 13.85
CA HIS A 257 9.40 -13.23 12.70
C HIS A 257 9.27 -14.05 11.41
N LEU A 258 8.17 -13.85 10.68
CA LEU A 258 7.98 -14.39 9.34
C LEU A 258 8.32 -13.31 8.31
N TYR A 259 9.48 -13.43 7.68
CA TYR A 259 9.98 -12.45 6.72
C TYR A 259 9.15 -12.40 5.44
N ALA A 260 9.15 -11.25 4.77
CA ALA A 260 8.34 -10.98 3.59
C ALA A 260 8.56 -12.01 2.47
N SER A 261 9.79 -12.46 2.22
CA SER A 261 10.12 -13.50 1.25
C SER A 261 9.60 -14.88 1.67
N GLN A 262 9.51 -15.17 2.97
CA GLN A 262 8.90 -16.40 3.48
C GLN A 262 7.38 -16.35 3.33
N LEU A 263 6.76 -15.23 3.71
CA LEU A 263 5.33 -14.99 3.51
C LEU A 263 4.97 -15.10 2.02
N ALA A 264 5.71 -14.44 1.13
CA ALA A 264 5.54 -14.54 -0.32
C ALA A 264 5.55 -15.98 -0.82
N ARG A 265 6.51 -16.80 -0.35
CA ARG A 265 6.61 -18.23 -0.69
C ARG A 265 5.41 -19.06 -0.21
N MET A 266 4.72 -18.62 0.85
CA MET A 266 3.49 -19.26 1.32
C MET A 266 2.29 -18.82 0.49
N LEU A 267 2.17 -17.52 0.21
CA LEU A 267 1.04 -16.93 -0.53
C LEU A 267 1.06 -17.28 -2.02
N VAL A 268 2.23 -17.47 -2.63
CA VAL A 268 2.34 -17.88 -4.05
C VAL A 268 1.69 -19.24 -4.33
N ARG A 269 1.41 -20.04 -3.30
CA ARG A 269 0.63 -21.29 -3.46
C ARG A 269 -0.81 -21.01 -3.88
N GLN A 270 -1.29 -19.81 -3.63
CA GLN A 270 -2.59 -19.26 -4.03
C GLN A 270 -2.45 -18.30 -5.23
N ARG A 271 -1.32 -18.30 -5.97
CA ARG A 271 -1.06 -17.34 -7.06
C ARG A 271 -2.17 -17.24 -8.11
N THR A 272 -2.93 -18.31 -8.31
CA THR A 272 -4.02 -18.34 -9.31
C THR A 272 -5.25 -17.58 -8.84
N THR A 273 -5.50 -17.47 -7.53
CA THR A 273 -6.73 -16.90 -6.95
C THR A 273 -6.47 -15.64 -6.11
N MET A 274 -5.33 -15.56 -5.42
CA MET A 274 -5.03 -14.43 -4.56
C MET A 274 -4.73 -13.19 -5.41
N ARG A 275 -5.43 -12.11 -5.12
CA ARG A 275 -5.29 -10.83 -5.84
C ARG A 275 -4.91 -9.68 -4.92
N LEU A 276 -5.23 -9.78 -3.63
CA LEU A 276 -5.01 -8.72 -2.67
C LEU A 276 -4.46 -9.27 -1.34
N VAL A 277 -3.50 -8.54 -0.77
CA VAL A 277 -3.08 -8.72 0.63
C VAL A 277 -3.30 -7.40 1.37
N LEU A 278 -3.95 -7.47 2.54
CA LEU A 278 -4.03 -6.35 3.48
C LEU A 278 -3.11 -6.65 4.66
N LEU A 279 -2.19 -5.72 4.95
CA LEU A 279 -1.30 -5.76 6.09
C LEU A 279 -1.70 -4.63 7.05
N ASN A 280 -2.57 -4.96 8.00
CA ASN A 280 -2.93 -4.10 9.10
C ASN A 280 -2.04 -4.44 10.32
N ALA A 281 -0.74 -4.19 10.20
CA ALA A 281 0.17 -4.44 11.30
C ALA A 281 0.64 -3.13 11.94
N CYS A 282 0.67 -3.08 13.26
CA CYS A 282 1.25 -1.97 14.00
C CYS A 282 2.78 -2.08 13.94
N GLU A 283 3.45 -0.93 13.81
CA GLU A 283 4.90 -0.84 13.74
C GLU A 283 5.49 -1.10 15.13
N GLY A 284 5.92 -2.34 15.36
CA GLY A 284 6.63 -2.71 16.57
C GLY A 284 8.07 -2.19 16.52
N ALA A 285 8.28 -0.90 16.82
CA ALA A 285 9.47 -0.30 17.45
C ALA A 285 10.02 0.95 16.77
N ARG A 286 10.43 1.90 17.63
CA ARG A 286 11.60 2.79 17.47
C ARG A 286 11.70 3.50 16.11
N ALA A 287 11.25 4.77 16.12
CA ALA A 287 11.61 5.82 15.17
C ALA A 287 13.00 5.59 14.53
N GLY A 288 13.00 5.12 13.27
CA GLY A 288 14.22 4.79 12.55
C GLY A 288 14.00 4.06 11.23
N THR A 289 12.89 3.34 11.04
CA THR A 289 12.61 2.64 9.77
C THR A 289 11.13 2.71 9.40
N HIS A 290 10.65 3.89 8.95
CA HIS A 290 9.26 4.15 8.49
C HIS A 290 8.82 3.35 7.23
N ASP A 291 9.36 2.14 6.99
CA ASP A 291 9.24 1.36 5.74
C ASP A 291 9.05 -0.17 5.97
N ALA A 292 8.76 -0.61 7.20
CA ALA A 292 8.64 -2.04 7.52
C ALA A 292 7.57 -2.78 6.69
N LEU A 293 6.35 -2.26 6.66
CA LEU A 293 5.26 -2.88 5.92
C LEU A 293 5.26 -2.53 4.43
N SER A 294 5.74 -1.33 4.07
CA SER A 294 5.95 -0.93 2.68
C SER A 294 7.01 -1.82 1.98
N SER A 295 8.09 -2.19 2.66
CA SER A 295 9.07 -3.16 2.15
C SER A 295 8.52 -4.60 2.07
N THR A 296 7.66 -4.99 3.02
CA THR A 296 6.92 -6.26 2.95
C THR A 296 5.99 -6.26 1.74
N ALA A 297 5.23 -5.18 1.54
CA ALA A 297 4.34 -4.99 0.40
C ALA A 297 5.10 -5.02 -0.94
N ALA A 298 6.22 -4.31 -1.05
CA ALA A 298 7.08 -4.33 -2.23
C ALA A 298 7.56 -5.76 -2.57
N THR A 299 7.97 -6.53 -1.56
CA THR A 299 8.40 -7.93 -1.73
C THR A 299 7.25 -8.83 -2.21
N LEU A 300 6.05 -8.65 -1.67
CA LEU A 300 4.86 -9.39 -2.08
C LEU A 300 4.42 -9.05 -3.52
N ILE A 301 4.47 -7.77 -3.92
CA ILE A 301 4.23 -7.33 -5.29
C ILE A 301 5.27 -7.94 -6.25
N ALA A 302 6.56 -7.89 -5.88
CA ALA A 302 7.64 -8.49 -6.66
C ALA A 302 7.48 -10.01 -6.81
N SER A 303 6.83 -10.66 -5.85
CA SER A 303 6.54 -12.10 -5.86
C SER A 303 5.28 -12.48 -6.65
N GLY A 304 4.59 -11.49 -7.24
CA GLY A 304 3.47 -11.70 -8.16
C GLY A 304 2.08 -11.44 -7.55
N ILE A 305 1.99 -10.95 -6.32
CA ILE A 305 0.71 -10.48 -5.78
C ILE A 305 0.30 -9.19 -6.54
N PRO A 306 -0.92 -9.09 -7.09
CA PRO A 306 -1.32 -7.93 -7.90
C PRO A 306 -1.46 -6.61 -7.14
N ALA A 307 -1.89 -6.65 -5.88
CA ALA A 307 -2.02 -5.49 -5.02
C ALA A 307 -1.77 -5.85 -3.56
N VAL A 308 -1.14 -4.94 -2.83
CA VAL A 308 -0.94 -5.02 -1.39
C VAL A 308 -1.30 -3.66 -0.78
N LEU A 309 -2.21 -3.68 0.18
CA LEU A 309 -2.53 -2.52 0.99
C LEU A 309 -1.85 -2.70 2.35
N ALA A 310 -1.06 -1.72 2.78
CA ALA A 310 -0.36 -1.75 4.06
C ALA A 310 -0.64 -0.46 4.83
N MET A 311 -0.79 -0.56 6.15
CA MET A 311 -0.87 0.62 7.01
C MET A 311 0.54 1.14 7.30
N GLN A 312 0.80 2.43 7.07
CA GLN A 312 2.12 3.02 7.33
C GLN A 312 2.32 3.42 8.80
N TYR A 313 1.23 3.66 9.52
CA TYR A 313 1.19 4.10 10.90
C TYR A 313 0.09 3.31 11.63
N GLU A 314 0.05 3.40 12.96
CA GLU A 314 -1.09 2.90 13.72
C GLU A 314 -2.34 3.71 13.39
N ILE A 315 -3.48 3.02 13.28
CA ILE A 315 -4.80 3.61 13.14
C ILE A 315 -5.64 3.21 14.34
N THR A 316 -6.59 4.07 14.71
CA THR A 316 -7.58 3.78 15.73
C THR A 316 -8.55 2.71 15.26
N ASN A 317 -9.15 2.05 16.23
CA ASN A 317 -10.16 1.03 16.01
C ASN A 317 -11.36 1.55 15.18
N ASP A 318 -11.86 2.74 15.50
CA ASP A 318 -12.98 3.36 14.78
C ASP A 318 -12.60 3.64 13.31
N ALA A 319 -11.38 4.15 13.08
CA ALA A 319 -10.86 4.33 11.73
C ALA A 319 -10.65 2.99 10.99
N ALA A 320 -10.18 1.94 11.67
CA ALA A 320 -10.01 0.62 11.08
C ALA A 320 -11.35 0.02 10.63
N VAL A 321 -12.40 0.16 11.45
CA VAL A 321 -13.78 -0.27 11.11
C VAL A 321 -14.30 0.50 9.91
N GLU A 322 -14.24 1.83 9.95
CA GLU A 322 -14.75 2.68 8.89
C GLU A 322 -14.02 2.42 7.57
N PHE A 323 -12.69 2.32 7.62
CA PHE A 323 -11.86 1.98 6.48
C PHE A 323 -12.25 0.62 5.89
N ALA A 324 -12.30 -0.44 6.71
CA ALA A 324 -12.60 -1.78 6.25
C ALA A 324 -14.00 -1.88 5.62
N ASN A 325 -14.98 -1.21 6.23
CA ASN A 325 -16.36 -1.17 5.74
C ASN A 325 -16.41 -0.55 4.33
N ALA A 326 -15.99 0.71 4.20
CA ALA A 326 -16.00 1.43 2.92
C ALA A 326 -15.14 0.73 1.86
N PHE A 327 -13.98 0.19 2.24
CA PHE A 327 -13.07 -0.50 1.33
C PHE A 327 -13.67 -1.80 0.78
N TYR A 328 -14.20 -2.67 1.64
CA TYR A 328 -14.76 -3.95 1.19
C TYR A 328 -16.11 -3.76 0.47
N GLU A 329 -16.91 -2.76 0.85
CA GLU A 329 -18.13 -2.40 0.11
C GLU A 329 -17.78 -1.97 -1.32
N ALA A 330 -16.80 -1.06 -1.49
CA ALA A 330 -16.33 -0.66 -2.80
C ALA A 330 -15.76 -1.83 -3.62
N LEU A 331 -15.02 -2.76 -3.00
CA LEU A 331 -14.54 -3.96 -3.70
C LEU A 331 -15.69 -4.89 -4.13
N ALA A 332 -16.70 -5.07 -3.29
CA ALA A 332 -17.89 -5.87 -3.60
C ALA A 332 -18.73 -5.23 -4.72
N ASP A 333 -18.75 -3.90 -4.79
CA ASP A 333 -19.33 -3.11 -5.89
C ASP A 333 -18.49 -3.13 -7.18
N ASN A 334 -17.41 -3.94 -7.22
CA ASN A 334 -16.56 -4.18 -8.38
C ASN A 334 -15.78 -2.93 -8.84
N LEU A 335 -15.48 -2.02 -7.89
CA LEU A 335 -14.56 -0.91 -8.13
C LEU A 335 -13.12 -1.43 -8.27
N PRO A 336 -12.28 -0.75 -9.07
CA PRO A 336 -10.83 -0.91 -9.00
C PRO A 336 -10.32 -0.71 -7.56
N VAL A 337 -9.31 -1.48 -7.14
CA VAL A 337 -8.81 -1.45 -5.76
C VAL A 337 -8.31 -0.06 -5.34
N ASP A 338 -7.75 0.70 -6.28
CA ASP A 338 -7.29 2.06 -6.04
C ASP A 338 -8.44 3.06 -5.86
N ALA A 339 -9.56 2.84 -6.55
CA ALA A 339 -10.79 3.57 -6.30
C ALA A 339 -11.39 3.19 -4.94
N ALA A 340 -11.39 1.91 -4.59
CA ALA A 340 -11.85 1.43 -3.27
C ALA A 340 -11.03 2.05 -2.11
N VAL A 341 -9.71 2.20 -2.28
CA VAL A 341 -8.88 2.92 -1.30
C VAL A 341 -9.27 4.39 -1.25
N ALA A 342 -9.47 5.06 -2.40
CA ALA A 342 -9.87 6.47 -2.41
C ALA A 342 -11.23 6.70 -1.72
N GLU A 343 -12.21 5.82 -1.94
CA GLU A 343 -13.50 5.87 -1.24
C GLU A 343 -13.32 5.67 0.27
N ALA A 344 -12.51 4.70 0.69
CA ALA A 344 -12.25 4.46 2.11
C ALA A 344 -11.53 5.65 2.78
N ARG A 345 -10.59 6.31 2.08
CA ARG A 345 -9.95 7.54 2.57
C ARG A 345 -10.95 8.70 2.71
N ASN A 346 -11.89 8.82 1.78
CA ASN A 346 -12.95 9.82 1.83
C ASN A 346 -13.93 9.55 2.98
N ALA A 347 -14.30 8.29 3.20
CA ALA A 347 -15.11 7.90 4.35
C ALA A 347 -14.47 8.30 5.68
N LEU A 348 -13.15 8.03 5.84
CA LEU A 348 -12.38 8.46 7.00
C LEU A 348 -12.32 9.98 7.19
N SER A 349 -12.16 10.74 6.10
CA SER A 349 -12.12 12.22 6.20
C SER A 349 -13.48 12.82 6.55
N ILE A 350 -14.58 12.16 6.17
CA ILE A 350 -15.94 12.56 6.51
C ILE A 350 -16.28 12.18 7.95
N SER A 351 -15.86 10.99 8.41
CA SER A 351 -16.20 10.48 9.74
C SER A 351 -15.53 11.28 10.86
N ASP A 352 -14.27 11.68 10.69
CA ASP A 352 -13.63 12.72 11.50
C ASP A 352 -12.80 13.67 10.62
N ALA A 353 -13.34 14.87 10.38
CA ALA A 353 -12.68 15.92 9.61
C ALA A 353 -11.34 16.42 10.18
N ARG A 354 -11.00 16.05 11.42
CA ARG A 354 -9.70 16.36 12.03
C ARG A 354 -8.70 15.21 11.92
N SER A 355 -9.18 14.00 11.68
CA SER A 355 -8.32 12.82 11.57
C SER A 355 -7.42 12.94 10.34
N LEU A 356 -6.17 12.50 10.50
CA LEU A 356 -5.22 12.32 9.40
C LEU A 356 -5.03 10.85 9.04
N GLU A 357 -5.82 9.95 9.64
CA GLU A 357 -5.72 8.51 9.44
C GLU A 357 -6.07 8.08 8.01
N TRP A 358 -6.79 8.92 7.25
CA TRP A 358 -7.00 8.72 5.81
C TRP A 358 -5.69 8.67 5.01
N GLY A 359 -4.60 9.26 5.51
CA GLY A 359 -3.29 9.21 4.85
C GLY A 359 -2.45 7.98 5.19
N VAL A 360 -2.92 7.13 6.11
CA VAL A 360 -2.17 5.97 6.63
C VAL A 360 -2.19 4.74 5.71
N PRO A 361 -3.32 4.38 5.05
CA PRO A 361 -3.34 3.25 4.14
C PRO A 361 -2.51 3.53 2.89
N VAL A 362 -1.55 2.67 2.59
CA VAL A 362 -0.64 2.75 1.46
C VAL A 362 -0.92 1.60 0.49
N LEU A 363 -1.30 1.93 -0.74
CA LEU A 363 -1.59 0.93 -1.77
C LEU A 363 -0.39 0.75 -2.70
N HIS A 364 0.22 -0.43 -2.63
CA HIS A 364 1.16 -0.93 -3.61
C HIS A 364 0.42 -1.76 -4.66
N MET A 365 0.69 -1.52 -5.94
CA MET A 365 -0.03 -2.15 -7.03
C MET A 365 0.89 -2.46 -8.21
N ARG A 366 0.58 -3.57 -8.88
CA ARG A 366 1.06 -3.88 -10.22
C ARG A 366 -0.04 -4.18 -11.24
N ALA A 367 -1.29 -4.32 -10.78
CA ALA A 367 -2.44 -4.39 -11.66
C ALA A 367 -2.52 -3.10 -12.50
N VAL A 368 -2.63 -3.23 -13.83
CA VAL A 368 -2.51 -2.08 -14.74
C VAL A 368 -3.64 -1.08 -14.50
N ASP A 369 -4.86 -1.57 -14.35
CA ASP A 369 -6.07 -0.76 -14.25
C ASP A 369 -6.74 -0.82 -12.87
N GLY A 370 -6.07 -1.41 -11.88
CA GLY A 370 -6.60 -1.63 -10.53
C GLY A 370 -7.72 -2.66 -10.42
N ARG A 371 -8.17 -3.28 -11.52
CA ARG A 371 -9.22 -4.30 -11.47
C ARG A 371 -8.63 -5.63 -11.02
N LEU A 372 -8.89 -5.98 -9.77
CA LEU A 372 -8.44 -7.24 -9.18
C LEU A 372 -9.41 -8.38 -9.46
N PHE A 373 -10.71 -8.06 -9.46
CA PHE A 373 -11.80 -9.01 -9.57
C PHE A 373 -12.75 -8.59 -10.69
N SER A 374 -13.49 -9.57 -11.19
CA SER A 374 -14.65 -9.40 -12.06
C SER A 374 -15.73 -10.28 -11.47
N ILE A 375 -16.57 -9.67 -10.64
CA ILE A 375 -17.58 -10.37 -9.84
C ILE A 375 -18.85 -10.52 -10.66
N GLN A 376 -19.27 -11.75 -10.89
CA GLN A 376 -20.60 -12.06 -11.40
C GLN A 376 -21.51 -12.33 -10.21
N GLU A 377 -22.57 -11.53 -10.06
CA GLU A 377 -23.69 -11.92 -9.20
C GLU A 377 -24.35 -13.13 -9.84
N GLU A 378 -24.53 -14.23 -9.10
CA GLU A 378 -25.37 -15.32 -9.58
C GLU A 378 -26.77 -14.75 -9.82
N GLU A 379 -27.19 -14.67 -11.08
CA GLU A 379 -28.58 -14.41 -11.41
C GLU A 379 -29.40 -15.49 -10.73
N ASN A 380 -30.07 -15.14 -9.63
CA ASN A 380 -31.09 -15.97 -9.01
C ASN A 380 -32.07 -16.36 -10.12
N GLY A 381 -32.00 -17.61 -10.55
CA GLY A 381 -32.74 -18.15 -11.67
C GLY A 381 -34.24 -17.93 -11.49
N THR A 382 -34.74 -16.84 -12.05
CA THR A 382 -36.16 -16.72 -12.36
C THR A 382 -36.38 -17.61 -13.58
N ASN A 383 -36.85 -18.81 -13.27
CA ASN A 383 -37.28 -19.83 -14.21
C ASN A 383 -38.46 -19.29 -15.04
N ASP A 384 -38.20 -18.47 -16.05
CA ASP A 384 -39.22 -18.08 -17.04
C ASP A 384 -39.18 -19.08 -18.20
N LEU A 385 -39.89 -20.18 -17.98
CA LEU A 385 -40.25 -21.17 -18.99
C LEU A 385 -41.12 -20.51 -20.08
N ARG A 386 -40.50 -19.86 -21.06
CA ARG A 386 -41.15 -19.59 -22.37
C ARG A 386 -40.15 -19.70 -23.52
N SER A 387 -39.95 -20.93 -23.99
CA SER A 387 -39.57 -21.16 -25.38
C SER A 387 -40.74 -20.81 -26.30
N PRO A 388 -40.46 -20.25 -27.48
CA PRO A 388 -41.12 -20.73 -28.67
C PRO A 388 -40.09 -21.38 -29.60
N GLU A 389 -40.40 -22.61 -29.96
CA GLU A 389 -39.81 -23.35 -31.05
C GLU A 389 -39.72 -22.49 -32.32
N ASN A 390 -38.60 -22.55 -33.03
CA ASN A 390 -38.70 -22.67 -34.47
C ASN A 390 -37.57 -23.51 -35.08
N THR A 391 -37.99 -24.30 -36.05
CA THR A 391 -37.40 -25.54 -36.52
C THR A 391 -36.54 -25.32 -37.76
N GLN A 392 -35.35 -25.92 -37.76
CA GLN A 392 -34.52 -26.48 -38.85
C GLN A 392 -34.30 -25.72 -40.18
N LEU A 393 -33.04 -25.75 -40.65
CA LEU A 393 -32.69 -26.38 -41.94
C LEU A 393 -31.18 -26.72 -42.04
N THR A 394 -30.92 -27.85 -42.68
CA THR A 394 -29.71 -28.69 -42.70
C THR A 394 -28.77 -28.46 -43.90
N GLY A 395 -27.46 -28.31 -43.63
CA GLY A 395 -26.33 -29.04 -44.27
C GLY A 395 -25.75 -28.56 -45.63
N PRO A 396 -24.61 -29.12 -46.14
CA PRO A 396 -23.64 -30.07 -45.56
C PRO A 396 -22.12 -29.75 -45.80
N ARG A 397 -21.28 -30.70 -45.36
CA ARG A 397 -19.80 -30.81 -45.22
C ARG A 397 -18.91 -30.70 -46.48
N ASN A 398 -17.61 -30.40 -46.28
CA ASN A 398 -16.37 -31.06 -46.78
C ASN A 398 -15.16 -30.13 -46.51
N GLY A 399 -13.90 -30.48 -46.25
CA GLY A 399 -13.10 -31.70 -46.15
C GLY A 399 -11.64 -31.30 -45.79
N LYS A 400 -10.94 -32.18 -45.07
CA LYS A 400 -9.49 -32.14 -44.69
C LYS A 400 -8.59 -32.61 -45.89
N PRO A 401 -7.25 -32.85 -45.79
CA PRO A 401 -6.13 -32.38 -44.92
C PRO A 401 -4.75 -32.17 -45.66
N ALA A 402 -3.66 -31.85 -44.91
CA ALA A 402 -2.28 -32.43 -44.95
C ALA A 402 -1.17 -31.37 -44.70
N VAL A 403 -0.36 -31.41 -43.62
CA VAL A 403 0.89 -32.17 -43.28
C VAL A 403 2.16 -31.73 -44.05
N HIS A 404 3.21 -31.27 -43.31
CA HIS A 404 4.63 -31.72 -43.31
C HIS A 404 5.52 -30.70 -42.51
N HIS A 405 6.22 -31.14 -41.45
CA HIS A 405 7.70 -31.32 -41.30
C HIS A 405 8.51 -30.02 -41.53
N GLU A 406 9.48 -29.59 -40.72
CA GLU A 406 10.59 -30.32 -40.10
C GLU A 406 11.37 -29.43 -39.09
N THR A 407 12.25 -30.08 -38.34
CA THR A 407 13.23 -29.68 -37.30
C THR A 407 14.30 -28.65 -37.69
N GLU A 408 14.88 -27.89 -36.73
CA GLU A 408 16.26 -28.02 -36.18
C GLU A 408 16.86 -26.74 -35.51
N HIS A 409 17.64 -26.99 -34.44
CA HIS A 409 18.84 -26.30 -33.91
C HIS A 409 18.84 -24.92 -33.18
N SER A 410 19.38 -24.97 -31.95
CA SER A 410 20.06 -23.89 -31.20
C SER A 410 21.49 -23.63 -31.71
N PRO A 411 22.15 -22.51 -31.32
CA PRO A 411 23.09 -22.57 -30.18
C PRO A 411 23.15 -21.30 -29.27
N GLN A 412 23.97 -21.40 -28.22
CA GLN A 412 24.11 -20.54 -27.02
C GLN A 412 25.19 -19.42 -27.08
N SER A 413 25.05 -18.46 -26.15
CA SER A 413 26.08 -17.68 -25.37
C SER A 413 26.79 -16.46 -26.01
N PRO A 414 27.39 -15.50 -25.26
CA PRO A 414 27.74 -15.48 -23.80
C PRO A 414 27.46 -14.16 -23.00
N SER A 415 27.74 -14.23 -21.68
CA SER A 415 27.77 -13.17 -20.66
C SER A 415 28.97 -12.20 -20.75
N PRO A 416 28.99 -11.14 -19.90
CA PRO A 416 30.20 -10.91 -19.11
C PRO A 416 29.97 -10.54 -17.62
N SER A 417 31.03 -10.78 -16.87
CA SER A 417 31.31 -10.53 -15.46
C SER A 417 31.84 -9.12 -15.17
N GLY A 418 31.68 -8.63 -13.93
CA GLY A 418 32.50 -7.55 -13.37
C GLY A 418 32.12 -7.24 -11.92
N GLY A 419 33.04 -7.49 -10.97
CA GLY A 419 32.89 -7.20 -9.55
C GLY A 419 33.44 -5.83 -9.14
N ALA A 420 33.06 -5.37 -7.94
CA ALA A 420 33.72 -4.29 -7.23
C ALA A 420 33.68 -4.55 -5.71
N THR A 421 34.70 -4.02 -5.06
CA THR A 421 35.31 -4.35 -3.77
C THR A 421 34.60 -3.76 -2.54
N ALA A 422 34.76 -4.47 -1.42
CA ALA A 422 34.40 -4.02 -0.07
C ALA A 422 35.51 -3.15 0.53
N GLU A 423 35.19 -1.92 0.92
CA GLU A 423 35.96 -1.10 1.87
C GLU A 423 35.09 0.10 2.27
N ASN A 424 34.25 -0.03 3.32
CA ASN A 424 33.76 1.11 4.11
C ASN A 424 33.03 0.77 5.43
N THR A 425 33.08 -0.47 5.91
CA THR A 425 32.22 -0.91 7.03
C THR A 425 32.74 -0.52 8.43
N HIS A 426 33.96 0.02 8.57
CA HIS A 426 34.58 0.20 9.90
C HIS A 426 34.46 1.61 10.52
N ALA A 427 33.92 2.61 9.80
CA ALA A 427 33.74 3.97 10.31
C ALA A 427 32.35 4.23 10.92
N LEU A 428 31.32 3.50 10.48
CA LEU A 428 29.92 3.63 10.91
C LEU A 428 29.68 3.10 12.34
N ASP A 429 30.34 2.02 12.73
CA ASP A 429 30.14 1.41 14.05
C ASP A 429 30.62 2.30 15.22
N ARG A 430 31.66 3.12 15.00
CA ARG A 430 32.20 4.00 16.06
C ARG A 430 31.36 5.26 16.30
N VAL A 431 30.64 5.75 15.29
CA VAL A 431 29.78 6.93 15.43
C VAL A 431 28.47 6.56 16.13
N MET A 432 27.92 5.38 15.84
CA MET A 432 26.68 4.88 16.46
C MET A 432 26.83 4.57 17.96
N GLN A 433 28.02 4.15 18.40
CA GLN A 433 28.29 3.88 19.81
C GLN A 433 28.34 5.16 20.67
N VAL A 434 28.87 6.27 20.13
CA VAL A 434 28.92 7.58 20.81
C VAL A 434 27.53 8.23 20.92
N VAL A 435 26.66 8.02 19.91
CA VAL A 435 25.26 8.48 19.94
C VAL A 435 24.42 7.70 20.95
N HIS A 436 24.73 6.42 21.19
CA HIS A 436 24.05 5.60 22.19
C HIS A 436 24.34 6.08 23.63
N GLU A 437 25.58 6.48 23.92
CA GLU A 437 25.99 6.97 25.24
C GLU A 437 25.41 8.37 25.57
N GLN A 438 25.28 9.27 24.58
CA GLN A 438 24.69 10.59 24.81
C GLN A 438 23.16 10.57 25.00
N ARG A 439 22.45 9.62 24.39
CA ARG A 439 20.99 9.49 24.53
C ARG A 439 20.54 8.93 25.88
N SER A 440 21.39 8.14 26.56
CA SER A 440 21.09 7.67 27.91
C SER A 440 21.16 8.81 28.94
N PHE A 441 22.00 9.82 28.71
CA PHE A 441 22.18 10.97 29.60
C PHE A 441 20.97 11.94 29.59
N TYR A 442 20.34 12.13 28.43
CA TYR A 442 19.15 13.01 28.30
C TYR A 442 17.86 12.42 28.89
N ARG A 443 17.80 11.10 29.14
CA ARG A 443 16.66 10.46 29.81
C ARG A 443 16.66 10.63 31.33
N GLU A 444 17.80 10.90 31.95
CA GLU A 444 17.90 11.07 33.41
C GLU A 444 17.65 12.51 33.88
N SER A 445 17.65 13.49 32.97
CA SER A 445 17.49 14.92 33.32
C SER A 445 16.15 15.49 32.82
N SER A 446 15.04 14.96 33.32
CA SER A 446 13.75 15.66 33.24
C SER A 446 13.70 16.75 34.30
N ASN A 447 14.19 17.94 33.98
CA ASN A 447 13.72 19.19 34.59
C ASN A 447 13.95 20.37 33.64
N ILE A 448 12.89 21.16 33.53
CA ILE A 448 12.63 22.28 32.62
C ILE A 448 13.80 23.29 32.57
N VAL A 449 14.25 23.63 31.36
CA VAL A 449 14.89 24.93 31.06
C VAL A 449 14.45 25.39 29.66
N ASP A 450 14.03 26.65 29.59
CA ASP A 450 13.57 27.35 28.39
C ASP A 450 14.74 27.57 27.39
N PRO A 451 14.60 27.20 26.11
CA PRO A 451 15.68 27.27 25.12
C PRO A 451 16.26 28.68 24.84
N GLU A 452 15.63 29.77 25.29
CA GLU A 452 16.20 31.12 25.14
C GLU A 452 17.36 31.42 26.13
N GLU A 453 17.45 30.76 27.29
CA GLU A 453 18.55 30.99 28.25
C GLU A 453 19.88 30.35 27.82
N LEU A 454 19.82 29.21 27.11
CA LEU A 454 21.00 28.46 26.64
C LEU A 454 21.82 29.23 25.60
N THR A 455 21.18 30.14 24.85
CA THR A 455 21.85 30.94 23.82
C THR A 455 22.75 32.04 24.43
N SER A 456 22.48 32.50 25.66
CA SER A 456 23.31 33.55 26.29
C SER A 456 24.62 32.99 26.86
N VAL A 457 24.62 31.75 27.35
CA VAL A 457 25.78 31.12 28.01
C VAL A 457 26.84 30.67 26.99
N LEU A 458 26.44 30.30 25.78
CA LEU A 458 27.36 29.90 24.70
C LEU A 458 28.01 31.08 23.96
N SER A 459 27.61 32.33 24.25
CA SER A 459 28.24 33.52 23.67
C SER A 459 29.36 34.13 24.53
N ALA A 460 29.65 33.56 25.70
CA ALA A 460 30.63 34.08 26.66
C ALA A 460 31.79 33.11 26.99
N ALA A 461 31.98 32.05 26.20
CA ALA A 461 33.14 31.16 26.22
C ALA A 461 33.75 31.09 24.82
#